data_AF-I3T1G2-F1
#
_entry.id   AF-I3T1G2-F1
#
_cell.length_a   1.000
_cell.length_b   1.000
_cell.length_c   1.000
_cell.angle_alpha   90.00
_cell.angle_beta   90.00
_cell.angle_gamma   90.00
#
_symmetry.space_group_name_H-M   'P 1'
#
loop_
_entity.id
_entity.type
_entity.pdbx_description
1 polymer ?
#
loop_
_entity_poly.entity_id
_entity_poly.type
_entity_poly.pdbx_seq_one_letter_code
_entity_poly.pdbx_strand_id
1 'polypeptide(L)'
;MHLMTMVELVKPSWHERLLVITAQGVFFNGFFVFYILSPKIAHRFVGYLEEEAVISYTQYLNAIESGKVENVPAPAIAIDYWRLPNDATLKDVVTVIRADEAHHRGVNHFASDIHHQGKELKEAPAPVGYH
;
A
#
# COMPACT_ATOMS: atom_id res chain seq x y z
N MET A 1 -4.28 0.09 7.19
CA MET A 1 -3.65 0.58 8.44
C MET A 1 -2.55 1.59 8.21
N HIS A 2 -1.88 1.57 7.05
CA HIS A 2 -0.75 2.45 6.73
C HIS A 2 -1.05 3.94 6.96
N LEU A 3 -2.20 4.43 6.48
CA LEU A 3 -2.62 5.82 6.67
C LEU A 3 -2.64 6.24 8.15
N MET A 4 -3.25 5.43 9.01
CA MET A 4 -3.39 5.75 10.44
C MET A 4 -2.02 5.83 11.12
N THR A 5 -1.10 4.92 10.77
CA THR A 5 0.29 4.95 11.22
C THR A 5 1.01 6.23 10.77
N MET A 6 0.85 6.64 9.51
CA MET A 6 1.54 7.83 8.99
C MET A 6 0.96 9.13 9.54
N VAL A 7 -0.34 9.18 9.83
CA VAL A 7 -0.97 10.37 10.43
C VAL A 7 -0.45 10.65 11.85
N GLU A 8 -0.15 9.63 12.64
CA GLU A 8 0.49 9.77 13.96
C GLU A 8 1.88 10.43 13.85
N LEU A 9 2.60 10.17 12.75
CA LEU A 9 3.94 10.71 12.49
C LEU A 9 3.90 12.12 11.88
N VAL A 10 3.10 12.31 10.82
CA VAL A 10 3.15 13.50 9.95
C VAL A 10 2.23 14.63 10.42
N LYS A 11 1.15 14.32 11.15
CA LYS A 11 0.17 15.30 11.68
C LYS A 11 -0.27 16.36 10.64
N PRO A 12 -1.00 15.94 9.58
CA PRO A 12 -1.29 16.79 8.44
C PRO A 12 -2.14 18.02 8.79
N SER A 13 -1.78 19.12 8.17
CA SER A 13 -2.46 20.42 8.21
C SER A 13 -3.82 20.41 7.48
N TRP A 14 -4.59 21.49 7.64
CA TRP A 14 -5.95 21.56 7.07
C TRP A 14 -5.97 21.53 5.54
N HIS A 15 -4.96 22.09 4.86
CA HIS A 15 -4.93 22.13 3.39
C HIS A 15 -4.49 20.79 2.80
N GLU A 16 -3.59 20.07 3.45
CA GLU A 16 -3.25 18.68 3.09
C GLU A 16 -4.47 17.76 3.27
N ARG A 17 -5.25 17.94 4.34
CA ARG A 17 -6.51 17.21 4.53
C ARG A 17 -7.52 17.52 3.42
N LEU A 18 -7.66 18.78 3.02
CA LEU A 18 -8.52 19.18 1.91
C LEU A 18 -8.06 18.55 0.58
N LEU A 19 -6.75 18.50 0.33
CA LEU A 19 -6.16 17.82 -0.81
C LEU A 19 -6.54 16.33 -0.83
N VAL A 20 -6.39 15.63 0.29
CA VAL A 20 -6.76 14.20 0.41
C VAL A 20 -8.25 13.99 0.14
N ILE A 21 -9.14 14.81 0.71
CA ILE A 21 -10.59 14.72 0.48
C ILE A 21 -10.92 14.90 -1.01
N THR A 22 -10.27 15.86 -1.67
CA THR A 22 -10.47 16.15 -3.09
C THR A 22 -9.98 14.99 -3.95
N ALA A 23 -8.75 14.51 -3.70
CA ALA A 23 -8.17 13.37 -4.40
C ALA A 23 -9.02 12.11 -4.23
N GLN A 24 -9.51 11.84 -3.02
CA GLN A 24 -10.42 10.72 -2.75
C GLN A 24 -11.73 10.86 -3.52
N GLY A 25 -12.31 12.05 -3.57
CA GLY A 25 -13.55 12.32 -4.33
C GLY A 25 -13.38 12.02 -5.82
N VAL A 26 -12.25 12.41 -6.43
CA VAL A 26 -11.96 12.12 -7.84
C VAL A 26 -11.62 10.65 -8.05
N PHE A 27 -10.68 10.11 -7.27
CA PHE A 27 -10.17 8.75 -7.45
C PHE A 27 -11.24 7.69 -7.21
N PHE A 28 -12.06 7.84 -6.16
CA PHE A 28 -13.14 6.90 -5.88
C PHE A 28 -14.13 6.80 -7.05
N ASN A 29 -14.66 7.93 -7.52
CA ASN A 29 -15.65 7.93 -8.59
C ASN A 29 -15.04 7.43 -9.92
N GLY A 30 -13.82 7.85 -10.24
CA GLY A 30 -13.12 7.40 -11.44
C GLY A 30 -12.82 5.90 -11.41
N PHE A 31 -12.26 5.41 -10.31
CA PHE A 31 -11.94 3.99 -10.14
C PHE A 31 -13.20 3.13 -10.07
N PHE A 32 -14.29 3.61 -9.47
CA PHE A 32 -15.59 2.92 -9.44
C PHE A 32 -16.12 2.65 -10.85
N VAL A 33 -16.21 3.68 -11.70
CA VAL A 33 -16.64 3.52 -13.10
C VAL A 33 -15.66 2.63 -13.87
N PHE A 34 -14.36 2.83 -13.67
CA PHE A 34 -13.32 2.04 -14.31
C PHE A 34 -13.45 0.54 -13.98
N TYR A 35 -13.73 0.20 -12.72
CA TYR A 35 -13.92 -1.17 -12.29
C TYR A 35 -15.15 -1.82 -12.92
N ILE A 36 -16.27 -1.08 -13.06
CA ILE A 36 -17.46 -1.56 -13.79
C ILE A 36 -17.13 -1.88 -15.25
N LEU A 37 -16.32 -1.04 -15.90
CA LEU A 37 -15.94 -1.23 -17.30
C LEU A 37 -14.98 -2.41 -17.49
N SER A 38 -14.00 -2.57 -16.61
CA SER A 38 -13.06 -3.69 -16.68
C SER A 38 -12.36 -3.99 -15.35
N PRO A 39 -12.83 -4.98 -14.59
CA PRO A 39 -12.14 -5.46 -13.39
C PRO A 39 -10.71 -5.91 -13.68
N LYS A 40 -10.48 -6.55 -14.84
CA LYS A 40 -9.16 -6.97 -15.31
C LYS A 40 -8.16 -5.81 -15.34
N ILE A 41 -8.52 -4.73 -16.03
CA ILE A 41 -7.59 -3.59 -16.19
C ILE A 41 -7.48 -2.83 -14.87
N ALA A 42 -8.57 -2.71 -14.11
CA ALA A 42 -8.54 -2.08 -12.79
C ALA A 42 -7.58 -2.79 -11.82
N HIS A 43 -7.62 -4.13 -11.75
CA HIS A 43 -6.67 -4.90 -10.96
C HIS A 43 -5.23 -4.76 -11.47
N ARG A 44 -5.01 -4.78 -12.80
CA ARG A 44 -3.66 -4.56 -13.35
C ARG A 44 -3.12 -3.18 -13.01
N PHE A 45 -3.97 -2.16 -13.08
CA PHE A 45 -3.61 -0.78 -12.74
C PHE A 45 -3.20 -0.67 -11.26
N VAL A 46 -3.97 -1.25 -10.33
CA VAL A 46 -3.58 -1.28 -8.92
C VAL A 46 -2.29 -2.06 -8.73
N GLY A 47 -2.11 -3.20 -9.40
CA GLY A 47 -0.85 -3.96 -9.37
C GLY A 47 0.38 -3.10 -9.70
N TYR A 48 0.29 -2.23 -10.71
CA TYR A 48 1.35 -1.27 -11.02
C TYR A 48 1.49 -0.14 -10.01
N LEU A 49 0.40 0.34 -9.39
CA LEU A 49 0.51 1.28 -8.27
C LEU A 49 1.29 0.68 -7.10
N GLU A 50 1.07 -0.59 -6.80
CA GLU A 50 1.77 -1.28 -5.73
C GLU A 50 3.25 -1.58 -6.08
N GLU A 51 3.58 -1.77 -7.37
CA GLU A 51 4.98 -1.78 -7.81
C GLU A 51 5.69 -0.47 -7.47
N GLU A 52 5.07 0.66 -7.82
CA GLU A 52 5.58 1.99 -7.49
C GLU A 52 5.63 2.23 -5.98
N ALA A 53 4.68 1.69 -5.21
CA ALA A 53 4.70 1.74 -3.76
C ALA A 53 5.91 0.97 -3.18
N VAL A 54 6.18 -0.24 -3.67
CA VAL A 54 7.36 -1.03 -3.24
C VAL A 54 8.67 -0.30 -3.55
N ILE A 55 8.76 0.34 -4.73
CA ILE A 55 9.91 1.16 -5.12
C ILE A 55 10.04 2.36 -4.16
N SER A 56 8.96 3.08 -3.92
CA SER A 56 8.92 4.29 -3.08
C SER A 56 9.32 3.98 -1.63
N TYR A 57 8.78 2.90 -1.04
CA TYR A 57 9.18 2.50 0.31
C TYR A 57 10.62 1.99 0.38
N THR A 58 11.15 1.38 -0.68
CA THR A 58 12.57 1.03 -0.76
C THR A 58 13.44 2.29 -0.77
N GLN A 59 13.06 3.31 -1.53
CA GLN A 59 13.74 4.61 -1.50
C GLN A 59 13.64 5.27 -0.12
N TYR A 60 12.49 5.13 0.56
CA TYR A 60 12.31 5.67 1.90
C TYR A 60 13.22 4.98 2.94
N LEU A 61 13.34 3.65 2.88
CA LEU A 61 14.29 2.90 3.72
C LEU A 61 15.73 3.37 3.49
N ASN A 62 16.14 3.56 2.23
CA ASN A 62 17.47 4.08 1.90
C ASN A 62 17.68 5.50 2.46
N ALA A 63 16.64 6.34 2.49
CA ALA A 63 16.71 7.67 3.08
C ALA A 63 16.88 7.63 4.60
N ILE A 64 16.26 6.67 5.27
CA ILE A 64 16.46 6.42 6.72
C ILE A 64 17.88 5.92 6.98
N GLU A 65 18.35 4.93 6.22
CA GLU A 65 19.69 4.35 6.40
C GLU A 65 20.83 5.34 6.11
N SER A 66 20.62 6.26 5.18
CA SER A 66 21.57 7.35 4.89
C SER A 66 21.47 8.54 5.84
N GLY A 67 20.54 8.52 6.82
CA GLY A 67 20.34 9.60 7.78
C GLY A 67 19.65 10.84 7.22
N LYS A 68 19.13 10.80 5.98
CA LYS A 68 18.32 11.89 5.41
C LYS A 68 16.95 12.01 6.09
N VAL A 69 16.48 10.91 6.67
CA VAL A 69 15.24 10.84 7.46
C VAL A 69 15.61 10.27 8.82
N GLU A 70 15.14 10.90 9.88
CA GLU A 70 15.35 10.44 11.25
C GLU A 70 14.60 9.13 11.52
N ASN A 71 15.29 8.14 12.11
CA ASN A 71 14.69 6.86 12.49
C ASN A 71 14.05 6.94 13.88
N VAL A 72 12.87 7.55 13.97
CA VAL A 72 12.13 7.73 15.23
C VAL A 72 11.50 6.41 15.74
N PRO A 73 11.13 6.33 17.03
CA PRO A 73 10.36 5.19 17.55
C PRO A 73 9.04 4.97 16.80
N ALA A 74 8.65 3.71 16.62
CA ALA A 74 7.42 3.35 15.94
C ALA A 74 6.18 3.80 16.76
N PRO A 75 5.12 4.32 16.10
CA PRO A 75 3.86 4.59 16.77
C PRO A 75 3.22 3.33 17.36
N ALA A 76 2.57 3.44 18.51
CA ALA A 76 1.93 2.30 19.20
C ALA A 76 0.94 1.53 18.29
N ILE A 77 0.18 2.25 17.46
CA ILE A 77 -0.76 1.63 16.50
C ILE A 77 -0.06 0.70 15.50
N ALA A 78 1.19 1.01 15.11
CA ALA A 78 1.97 0.17 14.21
C ALA A 78 2.49 -1.07 14.95
N ILE A 79 3.02 -0.87 16.16
CA ILE A 79 3.47 -1.96 17.03
C ILE A 79 2.34 -2.96 17.25
N ASP A 80 1.15 -2.48 17.63
CA ASP A 80 0.00 -3.34 17.91
C ASP A 80 -0.51 -4.07 16.67
N TYR A 81 -0.62 -3.38 15.52
CA TYR A 81 -1.18 -3.95 14.31
C TYR A 81 -0.26 -4.99 13.65
N TRP A 82 1.02 -4.65 13.48
CA TRP A 82 2.00 -5.57 12.87
C TRP A 82 2.71 -6.48 13.88
N ARG A 83 2.36 -6.40 15.16
CA ARG A 83 2.99 -7.18 16.24
C ARG A 83 4.51 -6.99 16.28
N LEU A 84 4.95 -5.74 16.11
CA LEU A 84 6.38 -5.41 16.16
C LEU A 84 6.89 -5.48 17.62
N PRO A 85 8.22 -5.61 17.82
CA PRO A 85 8.83 -5.38 19.13
C PRO A 85 8.51 -3.98 19.68
N ASN A 86 8.48 -3.84 21.02
CA ASN A 86 8.16 -2.57 21.67
C ASN A 86 9.19 -1.46 21.42
N ASP A 87 10.42 -1.84 21.04
CA ASP A 87 11.52 -0.95 20.68
C ASP A 87 11.65 -0.75 19.17
N ALA A 88 10.65 -1.17 18.38
CA ALA A 88 10.61 -0.98 16.95
C ALA A 88 10.70 0.50 16.54
N THR A 89 11.27 0.72 15.37
CA THR A 89 11.55 2.04 14.81
C THR A 89 10.78 2.29 13.52
N LEU A 90 10.84 3.52 13.01
CA LEU A 90 10.26 3.89 11.72
C LEU A 90 10.75 2.98 10.57
N LYS A 91 12.02 2.57 10.60
CA LYS A 91 12.58 1.60 9.64
C LYS A 91 11.81 0.28 9.65
N ASP A 92 11.48 -0.24 10.82
CA ASP A 92 10.75 -1.52 10.96
C ASP A 92 9.32 -1.38 10.44
N VAL A 93 8.67 -0.27 10.75
CA VAL A 93 7.33 0.07 10.23
C VAL A 93 7.33 0.16 8.70
N VAL A 94 8.26 0.91 8.11
CA VAL A 94 8.36 1.03 6.64
C VAL A 94 8.67 -0.31 5.99
N THR A 95 9.46 -1.16 6.66
CA THR A 95 9.78 -2.51 6.16
C THR A 95 8.54 -3.38 6.05
N VAL A 96 7.68 -3.41 7.09
CA VAL A 96 6.45 -4.21 7.06
C VAL A 96 5.39 -3.61 6.13
N ILE A 97 5.29 -2.29 6.05
CA ILE A 97 4.41 -1.63 5.06
C ILE A 97 4.83 -2.02 3.64
N ARG A 98 6.13 -1.96 3.30
CA ARG A 98 6.62 -2.39 1.99
C ARG A 98 6.28 -3.86 1.70
N ALA A 99 6.31 -4.72 2.71
CA ALA A 99 5.94 -6.13 2.56
C ALA A 99 4.43 -6.28 2.26
N ASP A 100 3.57 -5.50 2.90
CA ASP A 100 2.14 -5.44 2.59
C ASP A 100 1.93 -5.04 1.12
N GLU A 101 2.61 -4.00 0.62
CA GLU A 101 2.45 -3.58 -0.78
C GLU A 101 2.98 -4.61 -1.78
N ALA A 102 4.07 -5.31 -1.45
CA ALA A 102 4.55 -6.41 -2.28
C ALA A 102 3.52 -7.55 -2.36
N HIS A 103 2.79 -7.81 -1.27
CA HIS A 103 1.68 -8.76 -1.26
C HIS A 103 0.49 -8.25 -2.07
N HIS A 104 0.07 -6.99 -1.88
CA HIS A 104 -1.00 -6.36 -2.66
C HIS A 104 -0.72 -6.35 -4.16
N ARG A 105 0.53 -6.07 -4.56
CA ARG A 105 1.00 -6.17 -5.95
C ARG A 105 0.72 -7.55 -6.52
N GLY A 106 1.21 -8.60 -5.84
CA GLY A 106 1.04 -9.98 -6.28
C GLY A 106 -0.43 -10.37 -6.41
N VAL A 107 -1.24 -10.05 -5.40
CA VAL A 107 -2.67 -10.37 -5.40
C VAL A 107 -3.42 -9.64 -6.53
N ASN A 108 -3.11 -8.38 -6.81
CA ASN A 108 -3.77 -7.62 -7.88
C ASN A 108 -3.34 -8.09 -9.28
N HIS A 109 -2.06 -8.40 -9.50
CA HIS A 109 -1.62 -8.99 -10.77
C HIS A 109 -2.27 -10.36 -11.00
N PHE A 110 -2.34 -11.19 -9.97
CA PHE A 110 -3.05 -12.46 -10.02
C PHE A 110 -4.52 -12.29 -10.36
N ALA A 111 -5.21 -11.35 -9.70
CA ALA A 111 -6.62 -11.08 -9.95
C ALA A 111 -6.86 -10.65 -11.40
N SER A 112 -6.00 -9.81 -11.96
CA SER A 112 -6.04 -9.44 -13.37
C SER A 112 -5.89 -10.66 -14.28
N ASP A 113 -4.92 -11.54 -14.00
CA ASP A 113 -4.67 -12.74 -14.82
C ASP A 113 -5.85 -13.73 -14.76
N ILE A 114 -6.47 -13.90 -13.60
CA ILE A 114 -7.67 -14.74 -13.44
C ILE A 114 -8.83 -14.19 -14.27
N HIS A 115 -9.08 -12.87 -14.21
CA HIS A 115 -10.08 -12.24 -15.07
C HIS A 115 -9.72 -12.35 -16.55
N HIS A 116 -8.44 -12.26 -16.92
CA HIS A 116 -7.99 -12.44 -18.30
C HIS A 116 -8.28 -13.86 -18.82
N GLN A 117 -8.15 -14.87 -17.96
CA GLN A 117 -8.44 -16.26 -18.26
C GLN A 117 -9.96 -16.57 -18.27
N GLY A 118 -10.83 -15.59 -17.99
CA GLY A 118 -12.27 -15.78 -17.92
C GLY A 118 -12.74 -16.53 -16.67
N LYS A 119 -11.90 -16.59 -15.63
CA LYS A 119 -12.18 -17.25 -14.35
C LYS A 119 -12.61 -16.24 -13.29
N GLU A 120 -13.21 -16.73 -12.21
CA GLU A 120 -13.51 -15.93 -11.01
C GLU A 120 -12.48 -16.17 -9.90
N LEU A 121 -12.26 -15.16 -9.04
CA LEU A 121 -11.29 -15.23 -7.94
C LEU A 121 -11.55 -16.37 -6.95
N LYS A 122 -12.80 -16.81 -6.80
CA LYS A 122 -13.15 -17.94 -5.92
C LYS A 122 -12.70 -19.30 -6.47
N GLU A 123 -12.37 -19.38 -7.75
CA GLU A 123 -12.03 -20.63 -8.44
C GLU A 123 -10.55 -20.98 -8.34
N ALA A 124 -9.70 -20.01 -8.00
CA ALA A 124 -8.27 -20.21 -7.84
C ALA A 124 -7.72 -19.30 -6.73
N PRO A 125 -7.19 -19.86 -5.63
CA PRO A 125 -6.48 -19.06 -4.65
C PRO A 125 -5.17 -18.52 -5.25
N ALA A 126 -4.78 -17.31 -4.86
CA ALA A 126 -3.46 -16.78 -5.21
C ALA A 126 -2.38 -17.72 -4.65
N PRO A 127 -1.43 -18.21 -5.47
CA PRO A 127 -0.42 -19.13 -4.99
C PRO A 127 0.56 -18.43 -4.05
N VAL A 128 1.09 -19.18 -3.09
CA VAL A 128 2.13 -18.68 -2.18
C VAL A 128 3.37 -18.34 -3.01
N GLY A 129 3.83 -17.09 -2.92
CA GLY A 129 4.98 -16.61 -3.69
C GLY A 129 4.67 -16.14 -5.11
N TYR A 130 3.41 -15.82 -5.42
CA TYR A 130 3.06 -15.17 -6.69
C TYR A 130 3.70 -13.77 -6.76
N HIS A 131 4.66 -13.61 -7.67
CA HIS A 131 5.47 -12.40 -7.83
C HIS A 131 5.70 -12.08 -9.30
#